data_AF-A0A560ESK0-F1
#
_entry.id   AF-A0A560ESK0-F1
#
_cell.length_a   1.000
_cell.length_b   1.000
_cell.length_c   1.000
_cell.angle_alpha   90.00
_cell.angle_beta   90.00
_cell.angle_gamma   90.00
#
_symmetry.space_group_name_H-M   'P 1'
#
loop_
_entity.id
_entity.type
_entity.pdbx_description
1 polymer ?
#
loop_
_entity_poly.entity_id
_entity_poly.type
_entity_poly.pdbx_seq_one_letter_code
_entity_poly.pdbx_strand_id
1 'polypeptide(L)'
;MFDTTGYNGSSGTGTKLYTDCRVGDHLNWAIRPLNPNDEVTISEISGPAVADGILLNLEQVREHGVSCWTALVGSRWHDRIAKYHLSLNVNGLTLTYDPLVAVAGPGT
;
A
#
# COMPACT_ATOMS: atom_id res chain seq x y z
N MET A 1 2.32 -9.58 -4.02
CA MET A 1 1.07 -8.79 -3.99
C MET A 1 0.73 -8.46 -5.44
N PHE A 2 -0.56 -8.30 -5.70
CA PHE A 2 -1.10 -7.90 -7.00
C PHE A 2 -1.77 -6.55 -6.79
N ASP A 3 -1.63 -5.61 -7.72
CA ASP A 3 -2.45 -4.42 -7.75
C ASP A 3 -3.26 -4.34 -9.05
N THR A 4 -4.27 -3.46 -9.06
CA THR A 4 -5.17 -3.29 -10.20
C THR A 4 -4.55 -2.51 -11.35
N THR A 5 -3.31 -2.01 -11.20
CA THR A 5 -2.56 -1.37 -12.29
C THR A 5 -1.92 -2.42 -13.23
N GLY A 6 -2.01 -3.70 -12.86
CA GLY A 6 -1.42 -4.81 -13.60
C GLY A 6 -0.06 -5.22 -13.06
N TYR A 7 0.40 -4.64 -11.93
CA TYR A 7 1.64 -5.09 -11.29
C TYR A 7 1.42 -6.42 -10.56
N ASN A 8 2.22 -7.42 -10.93
CA ASN A 8 2.29 -8.72 -10.26
C ASN A 8 3.72 -8.92 -9.74
N GLY A 9 3.91 -8.76 -8.43
CA GLY A 9 5.20 -9.02 -7.79
C GLY A 9 5.44 -10.52 -7.63
N SER A 10 6.29 -11.12 -8.47
CA SER A 10 6.83 -12.47 -8.25
C SER A 10 7.98 -12.43 -7.23
N SER A 11 8.00 -13.41 -6.34
CA SER A 11 9.06 -13.61 -5.37
C SER A 11 10.36 -14.04 -6.07
N GLY A 12 11.18 -13.06 -6.40
CA GLY A 12 12.59 -13.19 -6.73
C GLY A 12 13.30 -11.97 -6.18
N THR A 13 14.27 -12.18 -5.30
CA THR A 13 15.17 -11.18 -4.69
C THR A 13 15.12 -9.79 -5.37
N GLY A 14 14.37 -8.85 -4.79
CA GLY A 14 14.46 -7.43 -5.14
C GLY A 14 13.26 -6.73 -5.76
N THR A 15 12.09 -7.37 -5.91
CA THR A 15 10.88 -6.66 -6.36
C THR A 15 10.16 -5.98 -5.20
N LYS A 16 10.49 -4.72 -4.96
CA LYS A 16 9.62 -3.82 -4.18
C LYS A 16 8.34 -3.61 -4.98
N LEU A 17 7.19 -3.79 -4.33
CA LEU A 17 5.93 -3.40 -4.92
C LEU A 17 5.98 -1.92 -5.27
N TYR A 18 5.47 -1.62 -6.44
CA TYR A 18 5.50 -0.30 -7.03
C TYR A 18 4.13 -0.03 -7.62
N THR A 19 3.41 0.92 -7.04
CA THR A 19 2.06 1.28 -7.48
C THR A 19 2.10 2.66 -8.11
N ASP A 20 1.82 2.70 -9.42
CA ASP A 20 1.60 3.94 -10.14
C ASP A 20 0.23 4.52 -9.77
N CYS A 21 0.20 5.80 -9.44
CA CYS A 21 -1.00 6.53 -9.06
C CYS A 21 -0.91 7.98 -9.50
N ARG A 22 -2.02 8.69 -9.40
CA ARG A 22 -2.14 10.12 -9.67
C ARG A 22 -2.65 10.84 -8.44
N VAL A 23 -2.38 12.14 -8.39
CA VAL A 23 -3.02 13.04 -7.44
C VAL A 23 -4.54 12.86 -7.46
N GLY A 24 -5.13 12.65 -6.29
CA GLY A 24 -6.56 12.45 -6.13
C GLY A 24 -7.03 10.99 -6.21
N ASP A 25 -6.16 10.06 -6.60
CA ASP A 25 -6.50 8.64 -6.58
C ASP A 25 -6.73 8.16 -5.14
N HIS A 26 -7.65 7.19 -5.00
CA HIS A 26 -7.84 6.45 -3.76
C HIS A 26 -7.13 5.09 -3.87
N LEU A 27 -6.16 4.87 -3.00
CA LEU A 27 -5.49 3.58 -2.88
C LEU A 27 -6.17 2.75 -1.80
N ASN A 28 -6.22 1.45 -2.03
CA ASN A 28 -6.81 0.47 -1.11
C ASN A 28 -5.86 -0.73 -0.99
N TRP A 29 -5.54 -1.09 0.25
CA TRP A 29 -4.73 -2.26 0.58
C TRP A 29 -5.58 -3.27 1.33
N ALA A 30 -5.71 -4.46 0.75
CA ALA A 30 -6.28 -5.63 1.39
C ALA A 30 -5.23 -6.75 1.44
N ILE A 31 -5.29 -7.59 2.47
CA ILE A 31 -4.44 -8.76 2.59
C ILE A 31 -5.29 -10.00 2.84
N ARG A 32 -4.86 -11.12 2.25
CA ARG A 32 -5.49 -12.42 2.46
C ARG A 32 -4.41 -13.50 2.53
N PRO A 33 -4.48 -14.41 3.51
CA PRO A 33 -3.54 -15.52 3.59
C PRO A 33 -3.81 -16.54 2.47
N LEU A 34 -2.74 -17.25 2.05
CA LEU A 34 -2.88 -18.38 1.13
C LEU A 34 -3.47 -19.60 1.84
N ASN A 35 -2.99 -19.87 3.06
CA ASN A 35 -3.59 -20.87 3.93
C ASN A 35 -4.74 -20.22 4.70
N PRO A 36 -6.00 -20.69 4.53
CA PRO A 36 -7.14 -20.06 5.18
C PRO A 36 -7.13 -20.13 6.71
N ASN A 37 -6.26 -20.97 7.30
CA ASN A 37 -6.10 -21.09 8.75
C ASN A 37 -5.14 -20.06 9.35
N ASP A 38 -4.37 -19.34 8.52
CA ASP A 38 -3.49 -18.28 9.02
C ASP A 38 -4.29 -16.99 9.24
N GLU A 39 -4.01 -16.31 10.35
CA GLU A 39 -4.46 -14.95 10.57
C GLU A 39 -3.44 -13.97 10.01
N VAL A 40 -3.86 -13.15 9.04
CA VAL A 40 -3.02 -12.11 8.46
C VAL A 40 -3.78 -10.80 8.42
N THR A 41 -3.22 -9.76 9.02
CA THR A 41 -3.79 -8.41 9.02
C THR A 41 -2.72 -7.35 8.74
N ILE A 42 -3.12 -6.23 8.16
CA ILE A 42 -2.29 -5.02 8.09
C ILE A 42 -2.53 -4.26 9.39
N SER A 43 -1.51 -4.18 10.23
CA SER A 43 -1.60 -3.49 11.53
C SER A 43 -1.29 -2.00 11.43
N GLU A 44 -0.46 -1.59 10.46
CA GLU A 44 -0.08 -0.19 10.27
C GLU A 44 0.41 0.07 8.84
N ILE A 45 0.15 1.28 8.34
CA ILE A 45 0.85 1.85 7.20
C ILE A 45 1.54 3.15 7.67
N SER A 46 2.85 3.24 7.46
CA SER A 46 3.65 4.40 7.91
C SER A 46 4.80 4.72 6.96
N GLY A 47 5.76 5.54 7.38
CA GLY A 47 6.96 5.85 6.61
C GLY A 47 6.88 7.10 5.72
N PRO A 48 7.89 7.31 4.85
CA PRO A 48 8.06 8.56 4.13
C PRO A 48 6.85 9.02 3.31
N ALA A 49 6.16 8.12 2.61
CA ALA A 49 4.98 8.50 1.84
C ALA A 49 3.84 9.04 2.72
N VAL A 50 3.70 8.56 3.95
CA VAL A 50 2.72 9.05 4.93
C VAL A 50 3.22 10.34 5.57
N ALA A 51 4.47 10.37 6.04
CA ALA A 51 5.07 11.53 6.71
C ALA A 51 5.13 12.75 5.78
N ASP A 52 5.47 12.52 4.51
CA ASP A 52 5.50 13.57 3.50
C ASP A 52 4.08 13.90 2.98
N GLY A 53 3.02 13.25 3.47
CA GLY A 53 1.62 13.45 3.06
C GLY A 53 1.40 13.26 1.57
N ILE A 54 2.07 12.26 0.99
CA ILE A 54 1.70 11.68 -0.31
C ILE A 54 0.47 10.79 -0.10
N LEU A 55 0.46 9.99 0.97
CA LEU A 55 -0.69 9.23 1.42
C LEU A 55 -1.39 10.00 2.54
N LEU A 56 -2.59 10.50 2.27
CA LEU A 56 -3.42 11.27 3.19
C LEU A 56 -4.63 10.47 3.64
N ASN A 57 -5.21 10.87 4.78
CA ASN A 57 -6.44 10.29 5.33
C ASN A 57 -6.35 8.76 5.44
N LEU A 58 -5.22 8.28 5.95
CA LEU A 58 -4.97 6.86 6.08
C LEU A 58 -5.92 6.29 7.14
N GLU A 59 -6.79 5.38 6.75
CA GLU A 59 -7.82 4.81 7.62
C GLU A 59 -8.03 3.32 7.37
N GLN A 60 -8.43 2.60 8.42
CA GLN A 60 -8.84 1.20 8.30
C GLN A 60 -10.35 1.16 8.07
N VAL A 61 -10.77 0.51 6.99
CA VAL A 61 -12.18 0.35 6.62
C VAL A 61 -12.52 -1.14 6.47
N ARG A 62 -13.82 -1.43 6.43
CA ARG A 62 -14.31 -2.78 6.11
C ARG A 62 -15.13 -2.72 4.84
N GLU A 63 -14.59 -3.25 3.74
CA GLU A 63 -15.27 -3.31 2.45
C GLU A 63 -15.66 -4.76 2.15
N HIS A 64 -16.95 -4.99 1.87
CA HIS A 64 -17.49 -6.33 1.59
C HIS A 64 -17.08 -7.42 2.61
N GLY A 65 -16.90 -7.03 3.88
CA GLY A 65 -16.51 -7.93 4.97
C GLY A 65 -14.99 -8.16 5.11
N VAL A 66 -14.17 -7.60 4.21
CA VAL A 66 -12.70 -7.64 4.27
C VAL A 66 -12.18 -6.39 4.95
N SER A 67 -11.23 -6.54 5.88
CA SER A 67 -10.53 -5.40 6.45
C SER A 67 -9.52 -4.87 5.45
N CYS A 68 -9.62 -3.58 5.14
CA CYS A 68 -8.75 -2.88 4.21
C CYS A 68 -8.18 -1.63 4.88
N TRP A 69 -7.12 -1.09 4.30
CA TRP A 69 -6.66 0.27 4.55
C TRP A 69 -6.86 1.10 3.31
N THR A 70 -7.29 2.35 3.46
CA THR A 70 -7.45 3.31 2.36
C THR A 70 -6.61 4.55 2.58
N ALA A 71 -6.25 5.21 1.48
CA ALA A 71 -5.61 6.52 1.51
C ALA A 71 -5.95 7.33 0.26
N LEU A 72 -5.98 8.65 0.40
CA LEU A 72 -6.05 9.59 -0.72
C LEU A 72 -4.62 9.99 -1.13
N VAL A 73 -4.33 9.96 -2.43
CA VAL A 73 -3.07 10.48 -2.97
C VAL A 73 -3.12 12.02 -2.98
N GLY A 74 -2.29 12.64 -2.15
CA GLY A 74 -2.24 14.09 -1.96
C GLY A 74 -1.70 14.84 -3.17
N SER A 75 -2.10 16.12 -3.31
CA SER A 75 -1.88 16.94 -4.51
C SER A 75 -0.57 17.70 -4.59
N ARG A 76 0.23 17.70 -3.53
CA ARG A 76 1.44 18.54 -3.44
C ARG A 76 2.70 17.91 -4.06
N TRP A 77 2.64 16.62 -4.42
CA TRP A 77 3.80 15.86 -4.91
C TRP A 77 3.47 15.20 -6.25
N HIS A 78 3.87 15.85 -7.32
CA HIS A 78 3.89 15.29 -8.68
C HIS A 78 5.29 14.78 -9.01
N ASP A 79 5.38 13.77 -9.87
CA ASP A 79 6.63 13.14 -10.35
C ASP A 79 7.54 12.64 -9.21
N ARG A 80 6.93 11.95 -8.23
CA ARG A 80 7.62 11.50 -7.03
C ARG A 80 7.41 10.01 -6.76
N ILE A 81 8.50 9.32 -6.45
CA ILE A 81 8.49 7.95 -5.92
C ILE A 81 8.81 8.02 -4.43
N ALA A 82 7.98 7.40 -3.60
CA ALA A 82 8.17 7.37 -2.16
C ALA A 82 7.92 5.98 -1.58
N LYS A 83 8.74 5.64 -0.58
CA LYS A 83 8.59 4.40 0.18
C LYS A 83 7.55 4.58 1.27
N TYR A 84 6.78 3.53 1.54
CA TYR A 84 6.01 3.39 2.77
C TYR A 84 6.37 2.08 3.48
N HIS A 85 5.98 1.96 4.73
CA HIS A 85 6.14 0.78 5.56
C HIS A 85 4.79 0.15 5.75
N LEU A 86 4.70 -1.15 5.46
CA LEU A 86 3.53 -1.97 5.71
C LEU A 86 3.86 -2.93 6.85
N SER A 87 3.27 -2.70 8.02
CA SER A 87 3.37 -3.63 9.15
C SER A 87 2.24 -4.65 9.05
N LEU A 88 2.62 -5.92 9.06
CA LEU A 88 1.72 -7.06 8.98
C LEU A 88 1.78 -7.83 10.29
N ASN A 89 0.64 -8.22 10.82
CA ASN A 89 0.58 -9.27 11.83
C ASN A 89 0.22 -10.60 11.14
N VAL A 90 1.07 -11.62 11.33
CA VAL A 90 0.89 -12.96 10.79
C VAL A 90 0.94 -13.94 11.95
N ASN A 91 -0.20 -14.49 12.36
CA ASN A 91 -0.31 -15.39 13.51
C ASN A 91 0.40 -14.86 14.78
N GLY A 92 0.28 -13.57 15.06
CA GLY A 92 0.93 -12.91 16.20
C GLY A 92 2.37 -12.43 15.95
N LEU A 93 2.99 -12.77 14.83
CA LEU A 93 4.31 -12.26 14.44
C LEU A 93 4.18 -10.96 13.64
N THR A 94 4.90 -9.92 14.05
CA THR A 94 4.99 -8.67 13.27
C THR A 94 6.06 -8.79 12.20
N LEU A 95 5.67 -8.59 10.95
CA LEU A 95 6.55 -8.51 9.78
C LEU A 95 6.41 -7.13 9.14
N THR A 96 7.49 -6.62 8.56
CA THR A 96 7.47 -5.34 7.85
C THR A 96 7.84 -5.53 6.39
N TYR A 97 7.14 -4.83 5.50
CA TYR A 97 7.44 -4.77 4.08
C TYR A 97 7.51 -3.32 3.61
N ASP A 98 8.41 -3.05 2.65
CA ASP A 98 8.84 -1.70 2.24
C ASP A 98 8.53 -1.40 0.75
N PRO A 99 7.23 -1.25 0.40
CA PRO A 99 6.76 -0.91 -0.93
C PRO A 99 7.03 0.55 -1.33
N LEU A 100 6.80 0.85 -2.60
CA LEU A 100 6.91 2.15 -3.23
C LEU A 100 5.56 2.56 -3.84
N VAL A 101 5.20 3.84 -3.71
CA VAL A 101 4.19 4.50 -4.54
C VAL A 101 4.88 5.49 -5.47
N ALA A 102 4.35 5.63 -6.67
CA ALA A 102 4.81 6.59 -7.65
C ALA A 102 3.65 7.46 -8.13
N VAL A 103 3.75 8.75 -7.85
CA VAL A 103 2.74 9.73 -8.25
C VAL A 103 3.17 10.33 -9.58
N ALA A 104 2.44 10.01 -10.64
CA ALA A 104 2.63 10.64 -11.94
C ALA A 104 2.24 12.13 -11.87
N GLY A 105 3.02 12.99 -12.54
CA GLY A 105 2.66 14.38 -12.73
C GLY A 105 1.34 14.57 -13.48
N PRO A 106 0.71 15.76 -13.39
CA PRO A 106 -0.39 16.10 -14.28
C PRO A 106 0.14 15.99 -15.72
N GLY A 107 -0.50 15.13 -16.52
CA GLY A 107 -0.06 14.85 -17.88
C GLY A 107 0.13 16.14 -18.69
N THR A 108 1.28 16.27 -19.35
CA THR A 108 1.53 17.27 -20.38
C THR A 108 0.57 17.12 -21.55
#